data_AF-A0A7W0GF65-F1
#
_entry.id   AF-A0A7W0GF65-F1
#
_cell.length_a   1.000
_cell.length_b   1.000
_cell.length_c   1.000
_cell.angle_alpha   90.00
_cell.angle_beta   90.00
_cell.angle_gamma   90.00
#
_symmetry.space_group_name_H-M   'P 1'
#
loop_
_entity.id
_entity.type
_entity.pdbx_description
1 polymer ?
#
loop_
_entity_poly.entity_id
_entity_poly.type
_entity_poly.pdbx_seq_one_letter_code
_entity_poly.pdbx_strand_id
1 'polypeptide(L)'
;MQGVPAHDLTDEELERQGLHAHATRHWVFLHGTAEQFRTHTNRMLELEQEYLRRHPQRTWQGVGGGPEAVEPVTSRIRDLVHTFVQEIDYLLGDADEPASGPGPAEATLLARIAGGPGGRMHKLAVHQLARELGAHPRAVAQLYKSDPPLLAASGEDRALTDAGQAWLAAAHP
;
A
#
# COMPACT_ATOMS: atom_id res chain seq x y z
N MET A 1 0.50 30.85 -24.24
CA MET A 1 0.75 29.63 -25.04
C MET A 1 1.39 28.62 -24.11
N GLN A 2 0.69 27.54 -23.77
CA GLN A 2 1.32 26.41 -23.10
C GLN A 2 2.16 25.66 -24.15
N GLY A 3 3.42 25.41 -23.83
CA GLY A 3 4.30 24.63 -24.69
C GLY A 3 3.87 23.17 -24.77
N VAL A 4 4.56 22.39 -25.59
CA VAL A 4 4.39 20.93 -25.66
C VAL A 4 4.59 20.30 -24.27
N PRO A 5 3.68 19.43 -23.79
CA PRO A 5 3.82 18.72 -22.53
C PRO A 5 5.17 17.99 -22.44
N ALA A 6 5.77 17.90 -21.25
CA ALA A 6 7.11 17.34 -21.11
C ALA A 6 7.19 15.88 -21.58
N HIS A 7 6.13 15.09 -21.39
CA HIS A 7 6.08 13.68 -21.80
C HIS A 7 6.12 13.49 -23.33
N ASP A 8 5.72 14.51 -24.10
CA ASP A 8 5.72 14.49 -25.56
C ASP A 8 7.04 15.00 -26.15
N LEU A 9 7.96 15.52 -25.33
CA LEU A 9 9.27 16.00 -25.79
C LEU A 9 10.21 14.83 -26.11
N THR A 10 11.06 15.03 -27.11
CA THR A 10 12.24 14.17 -27.28
C THR A 10 13.25 14.38 -26.14
N ASP A 11 14.16 13.42 -25.92
CA ASP A 11 15.18 13.54 -24.87
C ASP A 11 16.05 14.79 -25.04
N GLU A 12 16.45 15.10 -26.27
CA GLU A 12 17.23 16.31 -26.60
C GLU A 12 16.46 17.60 -26.28
N GLU A 13 15.17 17.64 -26.61
CA GLU A 13 14.32 18.80 -26.31
C GLU A 13 14.09 18.97 -24.81
N LEU A 14 13.92 17.87 -24.09
CA LEU A 14 13.76 17.84 -22.64
C LEU A 14 15.00 18.41 -21.95
N GLU A 15 16.20 17.93 -22.31
CA GLU A 15 17.47 18.42 -21.77
C GLU A 15 17.71 19.90 -22.12
N ARG A 16 17.46 20.28 -23.38
CA ARG A 16 17.61 21.68 -23.84
C ARG A 16 16.69 22.63 -23.08
N GLN A 17 15.42 22.26 -22.93
CA GLN A 17 14.45 23.09 -22.21
C GLN A 17 14.74 23.14 -20.71
N GLY A 18 15.16 22.04 -20.10
CA GLY A 18 15.60 22.00 -18.70
C GLY A 18 16.77 22.95 -18.45
N LEU A 19 17.80 22.90 -19.30
CA LEU A 19 18.96 23.79 -19.22
C LEU A 19 18.55 25.27 -19.32
N HIS A 20 17.70 25.61 -20.29
CA HIS A 20 17.21 26.98 -20.44
C HIS A 20 16.41 27.45 -19.22
N ALA A 21 15.54 26.58 -18.69
CA ALA A 21 14.70 26.92 -17.56
C ALA A 21 15.54 27.14 -16.28
N HIS A 22 16.55 26.31 -16.03
CA HIS A 22 17.50 26.53 -14.94
C HIS A 22 18.30 27.84 -15.11
N ALA A 23 18.83 28.10 -16.31
CA ALA A 23 19.62 29.30 -16.59
C ALA A 23 18.83 30.59 -16.35
N THR A 24 17.52 30.56 -16.57
CA THR A 24 16.64 31.73 -16.44
C THR A 24 15.98 31.86 -15.07
N ARG A 25 16.03 30.84 -14.20
CA ARG A 25 15.32 30.80 -12.92
C ARG A 25 15.58 32.01 -12.03
N HIS A 26 16.84 32.39 -11.85
CA HIS A 26 17.19 33.48 -10.95
C HIS A 26 16.68 34.83 -11.46
N TRP A 27 16.77 35.06 -12.78
CA TRP A 27 16.24 36.26 -13.39
C TRP A 27 14.72 36.35 -13.25
N VAL A 28 14.00 35.25 -13.52
CA VAL A 28 12.53 35.21 -13.36
C VAL A 28 12.12 35.40 -11.89
N PHE A 29 12.91 34.90 -10.94
CA PHE A 29 12.68 35.10 -9.51
C PHE A 29 12.80 36.57 -9.10
N LEU A 30 13.81 37.29 -9.59
CA LEU A 30 14.05 38.69 -9.20
C LEU A 30 13.23 39.71 -10.01
N HIS A 31 12.90 39.39 -11.26
CA HIS A 31 12.38 40.37 -12.22
C HIS A 31 11.07 39.94 -12.88
N GLY A 32 10.63 38.70 -12.68
CA GLY A 32 9.35 38.22 -13.19
C GLY A 32 8.19 38.73 -12.34
N THR A 33 7.04 38.88 -12.98
CA THR A 33 5.76 38.96 -12.26
C THR A 33 5.48 37.65 -11.51
N ALA A 34 4.62 37.69 -10.50
CA ALA A 34 4.22 36.50 -9.75
C ALA A 34 3.70 35.38 -10.68
N GLU A 35 2.96 35.75 -11.73
CA GLU A 35 2.42 34.81 -12.71
C GLU A 35 3.49 34.19 -13.60
N GLN A 36 4.49 34.98 -14.01
CA GLN A 36 5.65 34.48 -14.77
C GLN A 36 6.48 33.52 -13.91
N PHE A 37 6.73 33.85 -12.65
CA PHE A 37 7.46 32.98 -11.72
C PHE A 37 6.73 31.66 -11.47
N ARG A 38 5.40 31.72 -11.29
CA ARG A 38 4.56 30.52 -11.13
C ARG A 38 4.62 29.63 -12.39
N THR A 39 4.45 30.23 -13.56
CA THR A 39 4.50 29.51 -14.84
C THR A 39 5.88 28.87 -15.08
N HIS A 40 6.95 29.61 -14.80
CA HIS A 40 8.32 29.13 -14.93
C HIS A 40 8.63 27.99 -13.96
N THR A 41 8.22 28.11 -12.70
CA THR A 41 8.39 27.07 -11.68
C THR A 41 7.63 25.80 -12.08
N ASN A 42 6.38 25.93 -12.53
CA ASN A 42 5.61 24.78 -12.99
C ASN A 42 6.27 24.08 -14.17
N ARG A 43 6.77 24.85 -15.16
CA ARG A 43 7.45 24.26 -16.32
C ARG A 43 8.75 23.57 -15.93
N MET A 44 9.56 24.14 -15.03
CA MET A 44 10.77 23.46 -14.55
C MET A 44 10.46 22.14 -13.85
N LEU A 45 9.49 22.15 -12.93
CA LEU A 45 9.10 20.92 -12.22
C LEU A 45 8.58 19.84 -13.17
N GLU A 46 7.82 20.22 -14.19
CA GLU A 46 7.33 19.29 -15.21
C GLU A 46 8.50 18.64 -15.99
N LEU A 47 9.48 19.43 -16.42
CA LEU A 47 10.66 18.96 -17.15
C LEU A 47 11.56 18.06 -16.27
N GLU A 48 11.78 18.47 -15.02
CA GLU A 48 12.57 17.70 -14.04
C GLU A 48 11.94 16.34 -13.74
N GLN A 49 10.62 16.31 -13.50
CA GLN A 49 9.90 15.06 -13.23
C GLN A 49 9.99 14.10 -14.41
N GLU A 50 9.80 14.60 -15.63
CA GLU A 50 9.90 13.77 -16.82
C GLU A 50 11.34 13.25 -17.03
N TYR A 51 12.34 14.09 -16.79
CA TYR A 51 13.74 13.68 -16.86
C TYR A 51 14.08 12.58 -15.84
N LEU A 52 13.61 12.71 -14.60
CA LEU A 52 13.77 11.68 -13.56
C LEU A 52 13.05 10.37 -13.90
N ARG A 53 11.85 10.47 -14.51
CA ARG A 53 11.09 9.30 -14.98
C ARG A 53 11.86 8.53 -16.06
N ARG A 54 12.54 9.22 -16.99
CA ARG A 54 13.34 8.60 -18.06
C ARG A 54 14.71 8.10 -17.59
N HIS A 55 15.29 8.74 -16.58
CA HIS A 55 16.64 8.41 -16.08
C HIS A 55 16.66 8.08 -14.57
N PRO A 56 15.98 7.00 -14.13
CA PRO A 56 15.86 6.66 -12.71
C PRO A 56 17.21 6.31 -12.05
N GLN A 57 18.24 5.99 -12.83
CA GLN A 57 19.59 5.66 -12.33
C GLN A 57 20.51 6.89 -12.18
N ARG A 58 20.12 8.06 -12.69
CA ARG A 58 20.93 9.30 -12.60
C ARG A 58 20.70 10.09 -11.31
N THR A 59 19.69 9.74 -10.51
CA THR A 59 19.58 10.25 -9.15
C THR A 59 20.73 9.69 -8.33
N TRP A 60 21.59 10.58 -7.84
CA TRP A 60 22.61 10.31 -6.84
C TRP A 60 22.22 9.17 -5.87
N GLN A 61 22.86 8.01 -6.02
CA GLN A 61 22.86 6.95 -5.01
C GLN A 61 23.90 7.30 -3.94
N GLY A 62 23.46 7.92 -2.84
CA GLY A 62 24.30 8.17 -1.64
C GLY A 62 23.59 9.04 -0.60
N VAL A 63 22.92 8.52 0.41
CA VAL A 63 23.49 7.75 1.51
C VAL A 63 22.48 6.67 1.85
N GLY A 64 22.85 5.42 1.61
CA GLY A 64 22.08 4.24 1.96
C GLY A 64 22.90 3.00 1.65
N GLY A 65 23.81 2.64 2.55
CA GLY A 65 24.71 1.51 2.37
C GLY A 65 25.27 0.96 3.68
N GLY A 66 24.46 0.92 4.73
CA GLY A 66 24.60 -0.05 5.82
C GLY A 66 23.50 -1.11 5.68
N PRO A 67 23.68 -2.33 6.23
CA PRO A 67 22.74 -3.45 6.07
C PRO A 67 21.47 -3.26 6.91
N GLU A 68 20.68 -2.26 6.56
CA GLU A 68 19.26 -2.11 6.86
C GLU A 68 18.81 -0.90 6.05
N ALA A 69 18.27 -1.14 4.86
CA ALA A 69 17.64 -0.09 4.09
C ALA A 69 16.44 0.40 4.90
N VAL A 70 16.61 1.51 5.62
CA VAL A 70 15.50 2.21 6.28
C VAL A 70 14.52 2.58 5.18
N GLU A 71 13.31 2.03 5.27
CA GLU A 71 12.22 2.30 4.34
C GLU A 71 12.12 3.82 4.08
N PRO A 72 12.16 4.27 2.81
CA PRO A 72 12.01 5.68 2.49
C PRO A 72 10.78 6.26 3.18
N VAL A 73 10.89 7.45 3.79
CA VAL A 73 9.73 8.11 4.45
C VAL A 73 8.51 8.20 3.53
N THR A 74 8.75 8.33 2.22
CA THR A 74 7.72 8.33 1.18
C THR A 74 7.01 6.98 1.00
N SER A 75 7.70 5.84 1.15
CA SER A 75 7.05 4.52 1.14
C SER A 75 6.19 4.36 2.39
N ARG A 76 6.71 4.73 3.57
CA ARG A 76 5.94 4.69 4.81
C ARG A 76 4.67 5.56 4.76
N ILE A 77 4.76 6.78 4.20
CA ILE A 77 3.59 7.64 3.99
C ILE A 77 2.60 6.97 3.04
N ARG A 78 3.07 6.40 1.93
CA ARG A 78 2.23 5.70 0.95
C ARG A 78 1.50 4.51 1.59
N ASP A 79 2.19 3.71 2.39
CA ASP A 79 1.61 2.54 3.06
C ASP A 79 0.58 2.95 4.10
N LEU A 80 0.84 4.03 4.85
CA LEU A 80 -0.13 4.60 5.78
C LEU A 80 -1.38 5.10 5.05
N VAL A 81 -1.23 5.78 3.92
CA VAL A 81 -2.36 6.24 3.10
C VAL A 81 -3.17 5.05 2.57
N HIS A 82 -2.52 4.02 2.03
CA HIS A 82 -3.23 2.82 1.56
C HIS A 82 -3.95 2.09 2.69
N THR A 83 -3.33 1.97 3.86
CA THR A 83 -3.96 1.38 5.05
C THR A 83 -5.22 2.18 5.44
N PHE A 84 -5.11 3.51 5.46
CA PHE A 84 -6.25 4.37 5.81
C PHE A 84 -7.39 4.30 4.80
N VAL A 85 -7.07 4.20 3.51
CA VAL A 85 -8.07 3.98 2.44
C VAL A 85 -8.77 2.64 2.62
N GLN A 86 -8.03 1.56 2.90
CA GLN A 86 -8.64 0.25 3.17
C GLN A 86 -9.56 0.26 4.39
N GLU A 87 -9.16 0.95 5.47
CA GLU A 87 -10.00 1.09 6.67
C GLU A 87 -11.25 1.93 6.39
N ILE A 88 -11.14 3.01 5.61
CA ILE A 88 -12.29 3.82 5.17
C ILE A 88 -13.21 2.98 4.29
N ASP A 89 -12.69 2.29 3.28
CA ASP A 89 -13.47 1.44 2.37
C ASP A 89 -14.16 0.30 3.14
N TYR A 90 -13.51 -0.25 4.17
CA TYR A 90 -14.14 -1.23 5.05
C TYR A 90 -15.28 -0.62 5.88
N LEU A 91 -15.06 0.56 6.48
CA LEU A 91 -16.09 1.26 7.26
C LEU A 91 -17.27 1.73 6.40
N LEU A 92 -17.00 2.14 5.15
CA LEU A 92 -18.02 2.50 4.17
C LEU A 92 -18.68 1.26 3.58
N GLY A 93 -17.94 0.16 3.44
CA GLY A 93 -18.45 -1.15 3.04
C GLY A 93 -19.38 -1.78 4.08
N ASP A 94 -19.21 -1.48 5.37
CA ASP A 94 -20.15 -1.81 6.45
C ASP A 94 -21.53 -1.09 6.29
N ALA A 95 -21.68 -0.15 5.34
CA ALA A 95 -22.98 0.43 4.96
C ALA A 95 -23.76 -0.44 3.96
N ASP A 96 -23.10 -1.40 3.30
CA ASP A 96 -23.74 -2.55 2.68
C ASP A 96 -23.67 -3.71 3.68
N GLU A 97 -24.77 -4.44 3.84
CA GLU A 97 -24.94 -5.46 4.88
C GLU A 97 -23.72 -6.41 5.04
N PRO A 98 -23.36 -6.82 6.28
CA PRO A 98 -22.27 -7.75 6.48
C PRO A 98 -22.54 -9.01 5.66
N ALA A 99 -21.66 -9.26 4.68
CA ALA A 99 -21.64 -10.53 3.98
C ALA A 99 -21.68 -11.66 5.02
N SER A 100 -22.63 -12.58 4.87
CA SER A 100 -22.88 -13.65 5.83
C SER A 100 -21.66 -14.57 5.98
N GLY A 101 -20.79 -14.25 6.94
CA GLY A 101 -19.69 -15.11 7.37
C GLY A 101 -18.29 -14.73 6.85
N PRO A 102 -17.29 -15.57 7.16
CA PRO A 102 -15.89 -15.37 6.77
C PRO A 102 -15.72 -15.26 5.24
N GLY A 103 -14.86 -14.34 4.80
CA GLY A 103 -14.49 -14.21 3.39
C GLY A 103 -13.49 -15.28 2.93
N PRO A 104 -13.04 -15.24 1.66
CA PRO A 104 -12.15 -16.26 1.10
C PRO A 104 -10.79 -16.37 1.80
N ALA A 105 -10.24 -15.24 2.27
CA ALA A 105 -8.97 -15.21 3.00
C ALA A 105 -9.12 -15.88 4.38
N GLU A 106 -10.19 -15.56 5.10
CA GLU A 106 -10.50 -16.15 6.40
C GLU A 106 -10.84 -17.64 6.28
N ALA A 107 -11.56 -18.04 5.23
CA ALA A 107 -11.84 -19.45 4.92
C ALA A 107 -10.54 -20.25 4.74
N THR A 108 -9.62 -19.70 3.95
CA THR A 108 -8.30 -20.30 3.71
C THR A 108 -7.48 -20.37 4.99
N LEU A 109 -7.53 -19.32 5.82
CA LEU A 109 -6.87 -19.28 7.13
C LEU A 109 -7.40 -20.40 8.05
N LEU A 110 -8.71 -20.53 8.17
CA LEU A 110 -9.35 -21.57 8.97
C LEU A 110 -8.95 -22.97 8.50
N ALA A 111 -8.99 -23.22 7.18
CA ALA A 111 -8.59 -24.51 6.61
C ALA A 111 -7.12 -24.87 6.92
N ARG A 112 -6.21 -23.87 6.90
CA ARG A 112 -4.80 -24.06 7.24
C ARG A 112 -4.59 -24.37 8.72
N ILE A 113 -5.35 -23.75 9.61
CA ILE A 113 -5.31 -24.08 11.06
C ILE A 113 -5.85 -25.49 11.30
N ALA A 114 -6.94 -25.86 10.62
CA ALA A 114 -7.54 -27.19 10.72
C ALA A 114 -6.59 -28.31 10.28
N GLY A 115 -5.81 -28.08 9.22
CA GLY A 115 -4.79 -29.02 8.73
C GLY A 115 -3.51 -29.10 9.58
N GLY A 116 -3.37 -28.25 10.59
CA GLY A 116 -2.25 -28.28 11.53
C GLY A 116 -2.31 -29.47 12.50
N PRO A 117 -1.19 -29.88 13.10
CA PRO A 117 -1.17 -30.97 14.09
C PRO A 117 -2.13 -30.70 15.25
N GLY A 118 -3.17 -31.52 15.40
CA GLY A 118 -4.19 -31.35 16.45
C GLY A 118 -5.16 -30.19 16.22
N GLY A 119 -5.37 -29.78 14.97
CA GLY A 119 -6.35 -28.76 14.58
C GLY A 119 -6.04 -27.36 15.13
N ARG A 120 -4.76 -27.12 15.41
CA ARG A 120 -4.27 -25.92 16.08
C ARG A 120 -3.02 -25.37 15.39
N MET A 121 -2.80 -24.08 15.59
CA MET A 121 -1.64 -23.36 15.08
C MET A 121 -1.18 -22.32 16.10
N HIS A 122 0.14 -22.16 16.23
CA HIS A 122 0.72 -21.15 17.10
C HIS A 122 0.28 -19.73 16.70
N LYS A 123 -0.01 -18.86 17.69
CA LYS A 123 -0.61 -17.53 17.48
C LYS A 123 0.18 -16.66 16.50
N LEU A 124 1.51 -16.72 16.56
CA LEU A 124 2.37 -15.95 15.65
C LEU A 124 2.26 -16.45 14.21
N ALA A 125 2.19 -17.76 14.01
CA ALA A 125 2.01 -18.36 12.69
C ALA A 125 0.63 -18.00 12.11
N VAL A 126 -0.42 -17.95 12.95
CA VAL A 126 -1.75 -17.48 12.54
C VAL A 126 -1.72 -16.01 12.10
N HIS A 127 -1.07 -15.13 12.86
CA HIS A 127 -0.97 -13.71 12.50
C HIS A 127 -0.16 -13.49 11.22
N GLN A 128 0.94 -14.21 11.06
CA GLN A 128 1.75 -14.16 9.86
C GLN A 128 0.95 -14.65 8.64
N LEU A 129 0.30 -15.81 8.76
CA LEU A 129 -0.52 -16.38 7.70
C LEU A 129 -1.70 -15.48 7.33
N ALA A 130 -2.37 -14.87 8.32
CA ALA A 130 -3.44 -13.90 8.07
C ALA A 130 -2.95 -12.71 7.24
N ARG A 131 -1.75 -12.19 7.54
CA ARG A 131 -1.12 -11.11 6.77
C ARG A 131 -0.78 -11.57 5.34
N GLU A 132 -0.21 -12.77 5.18
CA GLU A 132 0.13 -13.33 3.87
C GLU A 132 -1.11 -13.55 2.99
N LEU A 133 -2.24 -13.93 3.59
CA LEU A 133 -3.52 -14.11 2.91
C LEU A 133 -4.29 -12.80 2.67
N GLY A 134 -3.81 -11.67 3.20
CA GLY A 134 -4.52 -10.40 3.14
C GLY A 134 -5.83 -10.37 3.95
N ALA A 135 -5.96 -11.23 4.96
CA ALA A 135 -7.14 -11.24 5.84
C ALA A 135 -7.15 -9.99 6.73
N HIS A 136 -8.28 -9.29 6.76
CA HIS A 136 -8.38 -8.02 7.49
C HIS A 136 -8.32 -8.25 9.01
N PRO A 137 -7.58 -7.44 9.80
CA PRO A 137 -7.47 -7.64 11.25
C PRO A 137 -8.82 -7.72 11.97
N ARG A 138 -9.80 -6.92 11.54
CA ARG A 138 -11.17 -6.96 12.10
C ARG A 138 -11.92 -8.23 11.70
N ALA A 139 -11.77 -8.72 10.48
CA ALA A 139 -12.37 -9.98 10.04
C ALA A 139 -11.79 -11.17 10.80
N VAL A 140 -10.47 -11.20 11.00
CA VAL A 140 -9.81 -12.20 11.85
C VAL A 140 -10.28 -12.11 13.30
N ALA A 141 -10.43 -10.90 13.85
CA ALA A 141 -11.00 -10.71 15.19
C ALA A 141 -12.45 -11.22 15.30
N GLN A 142 -13.23 -11.10 14.22
CA GLN A 142 -14.62 -11.59 14.17
C GLN A 142 -14.69 -13.13 14.25
N LEU A 143 -13.65 -13.85 13.82
CA LEU A 143 -13.58 -15.32 13.99
C LEU A 143 -13.59 -15.74 15.47
N TYR A 144 -13.12 -14.88 16.37
CA TYR A 144 -13.14 -15.12 17.83
C TYR A 144 -14.39 -14.58 18.52
N LYS A 145 -15.06 -13.57 17.92
CA LYS A 145 -16.18 -12.84 18.52
C LYS A 145 -17.56 -13.26 17.99
N SER A 146 -17.58 -14.07 16.93
CA SER A 146 -18.82 -14.66 16.40
C SER A 146 -19.52 -15.51 17.45
N ASP A 147 -20.83 -15.68 17.30
CA ASP A 147 -21.63 -16.60 18.12
C ASP A 147 -22.35 -17.60 17.20
N PRO A 148 -21.94 -18.89 17.20
CA PRO A 148 -20.82 -19.46 17.94
C PRO A 148 -19.44 -19.02 17.35
N PRO A 149 -18.39 -18.91 18.17
CA PRO A 149 -17.07 -18.50 17.70
C PRO A 149 -16.44 -19.59 16.83
N LEU A 150 -15.71 -19.22 15.77
CA LEU A 150 -15.05 -20.17 14.85
C LEU A 150 -13.61 -20.50 15.28
N LEU A 151 -12.95 -19.59 16.00
CA LEU A 151 -11.63 -19.80 16.58
C LEU A 151 -11.67 -19.60 18.10
N ALA A 152 -10.89 -20.42 18.80
CA ALA A 152 -10.63 -20.29 20.23
C ALA A 152 -9.13 -20.07 20.48
N ALA A 153 -8.82 -19.24 21.48
CA ALA A 153 -7.47 -19.07 21.98
C ALA A 153 -7.22 -20.03 23.15
N SER A 154 -6.16 -20.84 23.06
CA SER A 154 -5.69 -21.74 24.12
C SER A 154 -4.22 -21.48 24.39
N GLY A 155 -3.93 -20.50 25.23
CA GLY A 155 -2.56 -20.04 25.49
C GLY A 155 -1.90 -19.52 24.20
N GLU A 156 -0.78 -20.14 23.83
CA GLU A 156 -0.01 -19.80 22.64
C GLU A 156 -0.61 -20.35 21.34
N ASP A 157 -1.59 -21.25 21.44
CA ASP A 157 -2.23 -21.86 20.28
C ASP A 157 -3.58 -21.21 19.95
N ARG A 158 -3.95 -21.33 18.68
CA ARG A 158 -5.28 -21.05 18.14
C ARG A 158 -5.82 -22.33 17.57
N ALA A 159 -7.01 -22.71 18.01
CA ALA A 159 -7.67 -23.92 17.57
C ALA A 159 -9.02 -23.57 16.95
N LEU A 160 -9.43 -24.36 15.97
CA LEU A 160 -10.81 -24.33 15.51
C LEU A 160 -11.73 -24.85 16.61
N THR A 161 -12.85 -24.17 16.78
CA THR A 161 -13.96 -24.67 17.59
C THR A 161 -14.76 -25.70 16.80
N ASP A 162 -15.67 -26.40 17.47
CA ASP A 162 -16.62 -27.30 16.79
C ASP A 162 -17.47 -26.56 15.73
N ALA A 163 -17.85 -25.31 16.03
CA ALA A 163 -18.54 -24.46 15.07
C ALA A 163 -17.66 -24.07 13.87
N GLY A 164 -16.37 -23.78 14.10
CA GLY A 164 -15.39 -23.54 13.05
C GLY A 164 -15.20 -24.75 12.14
N GLN A 165 -15.12 -25.94 12.72
CA GLN A 165 -15.03 -27.20 11.97
C GLN A 165 -16.28 -27.45 11.13
N ALA A 166 -17.46 -27.29 11.73
CA ALA A 166 -18.73 -27.46 11.02
C ALA A 166 -18.90 -26.45 9.88
N TRP A 167 -18.50 -25.20 10.11
CA TRP A 167 -18.53 -24.16 9.09
C TRP A 167 -17.62 -24.48 7.90
N LEU A 168 -16.38 -24.93 8.15
CA LEU A 168 -15.47 -25.35 7.08
C LEU A 168 -16.02 -26.52 6.27
N ALA A 169 -16.56 -27.54 6.96
CA ALA A 169 -17.14 -28.71 6.30
C ALA A 169 -18.35 -28.36 5.43
N ALA A 170 -19.13 -27.34 5.81
CA ALA A 170 -20.26 -26.85 5.03
C ALA A 170 -19.84 -25.93 3.86
N ALA A 171 -18.75 -25.17 4.03
CA ALA A 171 -18.28 -24.21 3.03
C ALA A 171 -17.51 -24.86 1.87
N HIS A 172 -16.86 -26.02 2.07
CA HIS A 172 -16.09 -26.76 1.07
C HIS A 172 -16.39 -28.27 1.15
N PRO A 173 -17.38 -28.80 0.39
CA PRO A 173 -17.65 -30.23 0.30
C PRO A 173 -16.59 -31.01 -0.48
#